data_AF-A0A939ZCB6-F1
#
_entry.id   AF-A0A939ZCB6-F1
#
_cell.length_a   1.000
_cell.length_b   1.000
_cell.length_c   1.000
_cell.angle_alpha   90.00
_cell.angle_beta   90.00
_cell.angle_gamma   90.00
#
_symmetry.space_group_name_H-M   'P 1'
#
loop_
_entity.id
_entity.type
_entity.pdbx_description
1 polymer ?
#
loop_
_entity_poly.entity_id
_entity_poly.type
_entity_poly.pdbx_seq_one_letter_code
_entity_poly.pdbx_strand_id
1 'polypeptide(L)' 'MPATIIGSRFGIAGVITGNSLLMIIGVCQIFAGAGDLLVITMLLRYKTTGKNVIIMDHPTEVGLIVYERD' A
#
# COMPACT_ATOMS: atom_id res chain seq x y z
N MET A 1 1.39 -5.87 -0.69
CA MET A 1 0.06 -6.48 -0.46
C MET A 1 -0.42 -7.28 -1.65
N PRO A 2 -1.07 -8.44 -1.42
CA PRO A 2 -1.70 -9.24 -2.47
C PRO A 2 -2.81 -8.47 -3.20
N ALA A 3 -3.60 -7.67 -2.48
CA ALA A 3 -4.79 -6.99 -3.01
C ALA A 3 -4.48 -5.96 -4.11
N THR A 4 -3.39 -5.19 -4.00
CA THR A 4 -3.01 -4.23 -5.05
C THR A 4 -2.54 -4.90 -6.34
N ILE A 5 -1.79 -6.00 -6.22
CA ILE A 5 -1.31 -6.79 -7.35
C ILE A 5 -2.47 -7.52 -8.02
N ILE A 6 -3.39 -8.07 -7.23
CA ILE A 6 -4.59 -8.75 -7.73
C ILE A 6 -5.55 -7.74 -8.38
N GLY A 7 -5.76 -6.59 -7.74
CA GLY A 7 -6.61 -5.51 -8.24
C GLY A 7 -6.12 -4.93 -9.56
N SER A 8 -4.81 -4.72 -9.73
CA SER A 8 -4.25 -4.24 -11.01
C SER A 8 -4.47 -5.23 -12.15
N ARG A 9 -4.32 -6.54 -11.89
CA ARG A 9 -4.62 -7.59 -12.87
C ARG A 9 -6.10 -7.61 -13.27
N PHE A 10 -7.00 -7.50 -12.29
CA PHE A 10 -8.45 -7.43 -12.57
C PHE A 10 -8.83 -6.16 -13.35
N GLY A 11 -8.24 -5.01 -13.01
CA GLY A 11 -8.43 -3.76 -13.76
C GLY A 11 -8.00 -3.88 -15.22
N ILE A 12 -6.79 -4.40 -15.47
CA ILE A 12 -6.27 -4.62 -16.83
C ILE A 12 -7.16 -5.61 -17.61
N ALA A 13 -7.54 -6.73 -16.98
CA ALA A 13 -8.43 -7.71 -17.61
C ALA A 13 -9.82 -7.13 -17.91
N GLY A 14 -10.37 -6.29 -17.02
CA GLY A 14 -11.64 -5.60 -17.22
C GLY A 14 -11.60 -4.65 -18.42
N VAL A 15 -10.52 -3.88 -18.58
CA VAL A 15 -10.32 -2.99 -19.75
C VAL A 15 -10.21 -3.78 -21.05
N ILE A 16 -9.42 -4.86 -21.07
CA ILE A 16 -9.25 -5.70 -22.27
C ILE A 16 -10.56 -6.37 -22.68
N THR A 17 -11.36 -6.81 -21.71
CA THR A 17 -12.61 -7.53 -21.96
C THR A 17 -13.82 -6.60 -22.16
N GLY A 18 -13.65 -5.29 -21.91
CA GLY A 18 -14.77 -4.32 -21.89
C GLY A 18 -15.77 -4.57 -20.75
N ASN A 19 -15.37 -5.31 -19.70
CA ASN A 19 -16.26 -5.71 -18.62
C ASN A 19 -16.15 -4.75 -17.43
N SER A 20 -17.17 -3.89 -17.30
CA SER A 20 -17.25 -2.88 -16.24
C SER A 20 -17.23 -3.47 -14.83
N LEU A 21 -17.74 -4.68 -14.62
CA LEU A 21 -17.79 -5.31 -13.29
C LEU A 21 -16.38 -5.74 -12.84
N LEU A 22 -15.59 -6.33 -13.74
CA LEU A 22 -14.19 -6.67 -13.48
C LEU A 22 -13.35 -5.41 -13.19
N MET A 23 -13.64 -4.33 -13.91
CA MET A 23 -12.98 -3.04 -13.68
C MET A 23 -13.30 -2.47 -12.29
N ILE A 24 -14.57 -2.47 -11.88
CA ILE A 24 -14.99 -2.01 -10.54
C ILE A 24 -14.32 -2.84 -9.44
N ILE A 25 -14.30 -4.17 -9.57
CA ILE A 25 -13.64 -5.06 -8.61
C ILE A 25 -12.14 -4.75 -8.52
N GLY A 26 -11.47 -4.57 -9.67
CA GLY A 26 -10.05 -4.21 -9.71
C GLY A 26 -9.77 -2.89 -9.01
N VAL A 27 -10.57 -1.87 -9.28
CA VAL A 27 -10.46 -0.54 -8.65
C VAL A 27 -10.67 -0.65 -7.13
N CYS A 28 -11.72 -1.32 -6.67
CA CYS A 28 -11.96 -1.52 -5.23
C CYS A 28 -10.78 -2.22 -4.54
N GLN A 29 -10.18 -3.24 -5.14
CA GLN A 29 -9.02 -3.92 -4.57
C GLN A 29 -7.76 -3.05 -4.54
N ILE A 30 -7.53 -2.23 -5.56
CA ILE A 30 -6.41 -1.29 -5.57
C ILE A 30 -6.57 -0.28 -4.43
N PHE A 31 -7.77 0.30 -4.26
CA PHE A 31 -8.04 1.24 -3.16
C PHE A 31 -7.92 0.57 -1.79
N ALA A 32 -8.44 -0.65 -1.63
CA ALA A 32 -8.36 -1.38 -0.37
C ALA A 32 -6.91 -1.66 0.06
N GLY A 33 -6.00 -1.93 -0.88
CA GLY A 33 -4.59 -2.17 -0.58
C GLY A 33 -3.68 -0.93 -0.72
N ALA A 34 -4.25 0.26 -0.95
CA ALA A 34 -3.48 1.50 -1.11
C ALA A 34 -2.81 1.94 0.21
N GLY A 35 -3.38 1.58 1.36
CA GLY A 35 -2.81 1.87 2.69
C GLY A 35 -1.39 1.32 2.84
N ASP A 36 -1.17 0.06 2.47
CA ASP A 36 0.17 -0.53 2.51
C ASP A 36 1.15 0.07 1.52
N LEU A 37 0.66 0.52 0.36
CA LEU A 37 1.48 1.25 -0.59
C LEU A 37 2.00 2.56 0.03
N LEU A 38 1.17 3.24 0.82
CA LEU A 38 1.54 4.43 1.57
C LEU A 38 2.60 4.11 2.64
N VAL A 39 2.44 3.03 3.40
CA VAL A 39 3.44 2.59 4.40
C VAL A 39 4.78 2.26 3.75
N ILE A 40 4.78 1.49 2.65
CA ILE A 40 6.01 1.18 1.88
C ILE A 40 6.67 2.47 1.38
N THR A 41 5.87 3.42 0.87
CA THR A 41 6.41 4.68 0.36
C THR A 41 7.05 5.52 1.48
N MET A 42 6.44 5.56 2.66
CA MET A 42 7.01 6.22 3.83
C MET A 42 8.32 5.54 4.28
N LEU A 43 8.36 4.21 4.31
CA LEU A 43 9.59 3.44 4.59
C LEU A 43 10.71 3.77 3.61
N LEU A 44 10.42 3.76 2.31
CA LEU A 44 11.43 4.04 1.27
C LEU A 44 11.94 5.48 1.28
N ARG A 45 11.11 6.43 1.73
CA ARG A 45 11.48 7.85 1.86
C ARG A 45 12.21 8.16 3.15
N TYR A 46 12.05 7.33 4.17
CA TYR A 46 12.68 7.54 5.47
C TYR A 46 14.18 7.19 5.39
N LYS A 47 15.04 8.18 5.65
CA LYS A 47 16.49 7.99 5.73
C LYS A 47 16.89 7.92 7.20
N THR A 48 17.38 6.77 7.64
CA THR A 48 17.80 6.54 9.03
C THR A 48 19.11 7.26 9.32
N THR A 49 19.18 8.03 10.41
CA THR A 49 20.41 8.70 10.86
C THR A 49 20.97 8.09 12.15
N GLY A 50 20.13 7.44 12.96
CA GLY A 50 20.52 6.79 14.23
C GLY A 50 20.89 5.30 14.13
N LYS A 51 21.59 4.78 15.15
CA LYS A 51 22.07 3.38 15.23
C LYS A 51 20.96 2.35 15.46
N ASN A 52 19.85 2.73 16.10
CA ASN A 52 18.71 1.86 16.37
C ASN A 52 17.39 2.58 16.05
N VAL A 53 16.76 2.17 14.95
CA VAL A 53 15.48 2.71 14.50
C VAL A 53 14.44 1.59 14.50
N ILE A 54 13.33 1.79 15.22
CA ILE A 54 12.21 0.86 15.24
C ILE A 54 11.04 1.52 14.51
N ILE A 55 10.57 0.88 13.44
CA ILE A 55 9.44 1.35 12.65
C ILE A 55 8.26 0.43 12.92
N MET A 56 7.15 0.99 13.40
CA MET A 56 5.92 0.25 13.68
C MET A 56 4.76 0.82 12.88
N ASP A 57 3.96 -0.09 12.34
CA ASP A 57 2.65 0.23 11.77
C ASP A 57 1.67 0.51 12.93
N HIS A 58 1.03 1.68 12.93
CA HIS A 58 0.18 2.10 14.04
C HIS A 58 -1.29 1.83 13.71
N PRO A 59 -2.04 1.09 14.55
CA PRO A 59 -3.43 0.73 14.24
C PRO A 59 -4.41 1.91 14.29
N THR A 60 -4.02 3.04 14.90
CA THR A 60 -4.91 4.19 15.17
C THR A 60 -4.66 5.39 14.26
N GLU A 61 -3.48 5.51 13.66
CA GLU A 61 -3.13 6.63 12.79
C GLU A 61 -2.67 6.12 11.42
N VAL A 62 -3.03 6.83 10.35
CA VAL A 62 -2.65 6.43 9.00
C VAL A 62 -1.16 6.66 8.79
N GLY A 63 -0.39 5.59 8.62
CA GLY A 63 1.04 5.67 8.30
C GLY A 63 1.89 4.80 9.24
N LEU A 64 3.08 5.30 9.57
CA LEU A 64 4.03 4.59 10.43
C LEU A 64 4.62 5.54 11.48
N ILE A 65 4.92 4.99 12.65
CA ILE A 65 5.65 5.68 13.71
C ILE A 65 7.09 5.17 13.71
N VAL A 66 8.04 6.11 13.80
CA VAL A 66 9.45 5.80 13.91
C VAL A 66 9.96 6.18 15.30
N TYR A 67 10.56 5.21 15.99
CA TYR A 67 11.27 5.41 17.24
C TYR A 67 12.77 5.35 16.96
N GLU A 68 13.47 6.47 17.16
CA GLU A 68 14.93 6.52 17.13
C GLU A 68 15.47 6.57 18.56
N ARG A 69 16.50 5.78 18.86
CA ARG A 69 17.25 5.84 20.12
C ARG A 69 18.72 6.12 19.79
N ASP A 70 19.22 7.24 20.30
CA ASP A 70 20.64 7.61 20.27
C ASP A 70 21.50 6.71 21.17
#